data_AF-A0A843DPI7-F1
#
_entry.id   AF-A0A843DPI7-F1
#
_cell.length_a   1.000
_cell.length_b   1.000
_cell.length_c   1.000
_cell.angle_alpha   90.00
_cell.angle_beta   90.00
_cell.angle_gamma   90.00
#
_symmetry.space_group_name_H-M   'P 1'
#
loop_
_entity.id
_entity.type
_entity.pdbx_description
1 polymer ?
#
loop_
_entity_poly.entity_id
_entity_poly.type
_entity_poly.pdbx_seq_one_letter_code
_entity_poly.pdbx_strand_id
1 'polypeptide(L)'
;MTFVDADEVIRFTGLKPKMLKLQTNDDGELYVMVEEWIKQSEDLIKSYCNNEFKNEVPGAVKNVCLRLTSNMVTQAIARRDTPITKVNDWNISTVGSRIFTNDLKEDLAPFKIDKSHSSDKIDLFAITGDNIYGENKHHSRRFRL
;
A
#
# COMPACT_ATOMS: atom_id res chain seq x y z
N MET A 1 3.25 14.37 6.87
CA MET A 1 4.66 13.95 6.64
C MET A 1 4.65 13.12 5.38
N THR A 2 5.37 13.56 4.35
CA THR A 2 5.53 12.82 3.10
C THR A 2 6.75 11.91 3.18
N PHE A 3 6.74 10.80 2.45
CA PHE A 3 7.84 9.84 2.47
C PHE A 3 9.02 10.35 1.63
N VAL A 4 8.72 11.04 0.53
CA VAL A 4 9.64 11.61 -0.45
C VAL A 4 9.06 12.89 -1.02
N ASP A 5 9.93 13.75 -1.57
CA ASP A 5 9.55 15.02 -2.17
C ASP A 5 9.44 14.93 -3.70
N ALA A 6 8.59 15.75 -4.30
CA ALA A 6 8.40 15.80 -5.76
C ALA A 6 9.71 16.11 -6.50
N ASP A 7 10.53 16.99 -5.92
CA ASP A 7 11.88 17.31 -6.37
C ASP A 7 12.79 16.07 -6.50
N GLU A 8 12.73 15.18 -5.52
CA GLU A 8 13.54 13.95 -5.52
C GLU A 8 13.09 13.01 -6.63
N VAL A 9 11.78 12.86 -6.81
CA VAL A 9 11.21 12.02 -7.88
C VAL A 9 11.56 12.58 -9.26
N ILE A 10 11.45 13.90 -9.47
CA ILE A 10 11.79 14.55 -10.74
C ILE A 10 13.28 14.36 -11.06
N ARG A 11 14.17 14.57 -10.08
CA ARG A 11 15.62 14.32 -10.25
C ARG A 11 15.93 12.86 -10.53
N PHE A 12 15.26 11.94 -9.82
CA PHE A 12 15.50 10.51 -9.97
C PHE A 12 15.03 9.97 -11.32
N THR A 13 13.89 10.45 -11.81
CA THR A 13 13.28 9.99 -13.08
C THR A 13 13.74 10.77 -14.30
N GLY A 14 14.30 11.97 -14.12
CA GLY A 14 14.61 12.90 -15.23
C GLY A 14 13.37 13.45 -15.93
N LEU A 15 12.21 13.41 -15.25
CA LEU A 15 10.92 13.80 -15.81
C LEU A 15 10.91 15.28 -16.21
N LYS A 16 10.41 15.57 -17.41
CA LYS A 16 10.25 16.94 -17.94
C LYS A 16 8.79 17.16 -18.34
N PRO A 17 8.24 18.39 -18.27
CA PRO A 17 6.85 18.67 -18.61
C PRO A 17 6.45 18.17 -20.02
N LYS A 18 7.36 18.31 -21.00
CA LYS A 18 7.17 17.80 -22.38
C LYS A 18 6.94 16.29 -22.43
N MET A 19 7.53 15.52 -21.52
CA MET A 19 7.37 14.06 -21.42
C MET A 19 5.98 13.67 -20.92
N LEU A 20 5.15 14.62 -20.51
CA LEU A 20 3.74 14.44 -20.19
C LEU A 20 2.80 15.26 -21.10
N LYS A 21 3.31 15.87 -22.18
CA LYS A 21 2.57 16.77 -23.10
C LYS A 21 2.00 18.02 -22.38
N LEU A 22 2.58 18.38 -21.24
CA LEU A 22 2.30 19.64 -20.59
C LEU A 22 2.93 20.78 -21.39
N GLN A 23 2.41 21.99 -21.21
CA GLN A 23 2.98 23.16 -21.87
C GLN A 23 4.46 23.32 -21.50
N THR A 24 5.26 23.77 -22.46
CA THR A 24 6.69 24.00 -22.19
C THR A 24 6.76 25.18 -21.22
N ASN A 25 7.26 24.95 -19.99
CA ASN A 25 7.31 25.85 -18.82
C ASN A 25 6.19 25.67 -17.78
N ASP A 26 5.32 24.66 -17.92
CA ASP A 26 4.38 24.32 -16.85
C ASP A 26 4.98 23.33 -15.84
N ASP A 27 6.02 23.81 -15.14
CA ASP A 27 6.61 23.04 -14.05
C ASP A 27 5.58 22.88 -12.92
N GLY A 28 4.70 23.87 -12.69
CA GLY A 28 3.67 23.82 -11.64
C GLY A 28 2.74 22.61 -11.79
N GLU A 29 2.17 22.38 -12.97
CA GLU A 29 1.30 21.23 -13.23
C GLU A 29 2.07 19.90 -13.11
N LEU A 30 3.34 19.88 -13.51
CA LEU A 30 4.21 18.72 -13.32
C LEU A 30 4.38 18.39 -11.83
N TYR A 31 4.69 19.38 -10.99
CA TYR A 31 4.85 19.19 -9.55
C TYR A 31 3.58 18.64 -8.90
N VAL A 32 2.42 19.23 -9.23
CA VAL A 32 1.11 18.78 -8.69
C VAL A 32 0.85 17.32 -9.04
N MET A 33 1.13 16.92 -10.29
CA MET A 33 0.92 15.55 -10.74
C MET A 33 1.85 14.56 -10.02
N VAL A 34 3.12 14.93 -9.85
CA VAL A 34 4.10 14.11 -9.13
C VAL A 34 3.73 13.98 -7.64
N GLU A 35 3.29 15.06 -6.99
CA GLU A 35 2.80 15.02 -5.61
C GLU A 35 1.61 14.08 -5.43
N GLU A 36 0.70 14.04 -6.40
CA GLU A 36 -0.42 13.11 -6.38
C GLU A 36 0.05 11.65 -6.49
N TRP A 37 0.99 11.36 -7.39
CA TRP A 37 1.57 10.03 -7.51
C TRP A 37 2.36 9.60 -6.27
N ILE A 38 3.03 10.54 -5.59
CA ILE A 38 3.67 10.29 -4.30
C ILE A 38 2.62 9.90 -3.27
N LYS A 39 1.53 10.66 -3.12
CA LYS A 39 0.43 10.34 -2.17
C LYS A 39 -0.14 8.95 -2.43
N GLN A 40 -0.44 8.62 -3.69
CA GLN A 40 -0.92 7.30 -4.07
C GLN A 40 0.10 6.19 -3.72
N SER A 41 1.40 6.44 -3.93
CA SER A 41 2.48 5.51 -3.58
C SER A 41 2.58 5.29 -2.07
N GLU A 42 2.48 6.35 -1.27
CA GLU A 42 2.48 6.26 0.18
C GLU A 42 1.30 5.44 0.70
N ASP A 43 0.10 5.67 0.17
CA ASP A 43 -1.10 4.96 0.60
C ASP A 43 -1.01 3.47 0.27
N LEU A 44 -0.44 3.11 -0.89
CA LEU A 44 -0.16 1.71 -1.23
C LEU A 44 0.83 1.07 -0.25
N ILE A 45 1.89 1.79 0.15
CA ILE A 45 2.88 1.28 1.10
C ILE A 45 2.27 1.14 2.50
N LYS A 46 1.54 2.14 2.98
CA LYS A 46 0.85 2.12 4.28
C LYS A 46 -0.14 0.96 4.36
N SER A 47 -0.91 0.76 3.28
CA SER A 47 -1.85 -0.36 3.14
C SER A 47 -1.12 -1.71 3.15
N TYR A 48 -0.06 -1.86 2.35
CA TYR A 48 0.71 -3.11 2.29
C TYR A 48 1.37 -3.48 3.62
N CYS A 49 1.95 -2.48 4.30
CA CYS A 49 2.64 -2.66 5.57
C CYS A 49 1.70 -2.72 6.77
N ASN A 50 0.40 -2.40 6.60
CA ASN A 50 -0.52 -2.18 7.73
C ASN A 50 0.02 -1.17 8.76
N ASN A 51 0.81 -0.19 8.31
CA ASN A 51 1.54 0.74 9.17
C ASN A 51 1.41 2.17 8.63
N GLU A 52 1.03 3.11 9.48
CA GLU A 52 0.84 4.52 9.09
C GLU A 52 2.14 5.34 9.13
N PHE A 53 3.22 4.81 9.73
CA PHE A 53 4.53 5.47 9.84
C PHE A 53 4.46 6.89 10.43
N LYS A 54 3.69 7.07 11.52
CA LYS A 54 3.36 8.38 12.12
C LYS A 54 4.55 9.21 12.62
N ASN A 55 5.62 8.54 13.04
CA ASN A 55 6.74 9.19 13.72
C ASN A 55 7.90 9.45 12.76
N GLU A 56 8.57 8.38 12.35
CA GLU A 56 9.72 8.43 11.46
C GLU A 56 9.54 7.37 10.37
N VAL A 57 9.71 7.79 9.13
CA VAL A 57 9.66 6.91 7.97
C VAL A 57 11.06 6.36 7.73
N PRO A 58 11.29 5.03 7.87
CA PRO A 58 12.61 4.44 7.65
C PRO A 58 13.13 4.70 6.25
N GLY A 59 14.45 4.88 6.10
CA GLY A 59 15.07 5.16 4.80
C GLY A 59 14.76 4.13 3.71
N ALA A 60 14.64 2.84 4.09
CA ALA A 60 14.22 1.78 3.17
C ALA A 60 12.79 2.02 2.63
N VAL A 61 11.86 2.44 3.48
CA VAL A 61 10.48 2.76 3.11
C VAL A 61 10.44 3.98 2.19
N LYS A 62 11.26 5.00 2.45
CA LYS A 62 11.41 6.16 1.56
C LYS A 62 11.93 5.77 0.17
N ASN A 63 12.96 4.91 0.11
CA ASN A 63 13.51 4.41 -1.15
C ASN A 63 12.49 3.59 -1.94
N VAL A 64 11.70 2.74 -1.25
CA VAL A 64 10.60 2.01 -1.91
C VAL A 64 9.54 2.97 -2.45
N CYS A 65 9.18 4.02 -1.72
CA CYS A 65 8.27 5.05 -2.20
C CYS A 65 8.80 5.73 -3.46
N LEU A 66 10.07 6.15 -3.47
CA LEU A 66 10.72 6.75 -4.64
C LEU A 66 10.65 5.84 -5.87
N ARG A 67 11.01 4.55 -5.71
CA ARG A 67 10.99 3.56 -6.80
C ARG A 67 9.57 3.26 -7.28
N LEU A 68 8.62 3.14 -6.36
CA LEU A 68 7.20 2.93 -6.68
C LEU A 68 6.64 4.09 -7.51
N THR A 69 6.87 5.32 -7.07
CA THR A 69 6.45 6.52 -7.81
C THR A 69 7.14 6.59 -9.17
N SER A 70 8.42 6.23 -9.25
CA SER A 70 9.16 6.19 -10.52
C SER A 70 8.62 5.15 -11.51
N ASN A 71 8.15 4.01 -11.01
CA ASN A 71 7.47 3.02 -11.83
C ASN A 71 6.13 3.55 -12.36
N MET A 72 5.39 4.34 -11.55
CA MET A 72 4.17 5.02 -12.00
C MET A 72 4.46 6.01 -13.12
N VAL A 73 5.48 6.86 -12.95
CA VAL A 73 5.92 7.83 -13.98
C VAL A 73 6.26 7.12 -15.29
N THR A 74 7.08 6.07 -15.22
CA THR A 74 7.51 5.30 -16.39
C THR A 74 6.32 4.65 -17.10
N GLN A 75 5.38 4.09 -16.34
CA GLN A 75 4.17 3.49 -16.89
C GLN A 75 3.23 4.53 -17.52
N ALA A 76 3.10 5.72 -16.93
CA ALA A 76 2.29 6.80 -17.47
C ALA A 76 2.83 7.27 -18.83
N ILE A 77 4.15 7.45 -18.94
CA ILE A 77 4.82 7.80 -20.21
C ILE A 77 4.60 6.69 -21.25
N ALA A 78 4.86 5.42 -20.87
CA ALA A 78 4.73 4.29 -21.78
C ALA A 78 3.31 4.14 -22.33
N ARG A 79 2.28 4.22 -21.47
CA ARG A 79 0.87 4.11 -21.87
C ARG A 79 0.41 5.26 -22.75
N ARG A 80 1.01 6.43 -22.59
CA ARG A 80 0.72 7.58 -23.44
C ARG A 80 1.35 7.43 -24.83
N ASP A 81 2.54 6.83 -24.91
CA ASP A 81 3.27 6.67 -26.17
C ASP A 81 2.80 5.43 -26.96
N THR A 82 2.21 4.42 -26.31
CA THR A 82 1.58 3.26 -26.95
C THR A 82 0.05 3.33 -26.85
N PRO A 83 -0.71 3.53 -27.94
CA PRO A 83 -2.15 3.31 -27.93
C PRO A 83 -2.43 1.87 -27.47
N ILE A 84 -3.22 1.71 -26.41
CA ILE A 84 -3.64 0.39 -25.90
C ILE A 84 -4.69 -0.18 -26.86
N THR A 85 -4.27 -0.56 -28.05
CA THR A 85 -5.03 -1.36 -29.01
C THR A 85 -4.15 -2.54 -29.42
N LYS A 86 -4.03 -3.52 -28.51
CA LYS A 86 -3.69 -4.88 -28.92
C LYS A 86 -4.91 -5.49 -29.59
N VAL A 87 -5.01 -5.32 -30.91
CA VAL A 87 -5.91 -6.11 -31.75
C VAL A 87 -5.21 -7.45 -31.99
N ASN A 88 -5.85 -8.56 -31.59
CA ASN A 88 -5.46 -9.97 -31.84
C ASN A 88 -4.70 -10.76 -30.75
N ASP A 89 -5.06 -10.63 -29.48
CA ASP A 89 -4.79 -11.74 -28.54
C ASP A 89 -6.02 -11.99 -27.68
N TRP A 90 -6.67 -13.15 -27.85
CA TRP A 90 -7.74 -13.66 -26.98
C TRP A 90 -7.26 -14.01 -25.55
N ASN A 91 -6.09 -13.53 -25.17
CA ASN A 91 -5.56 -13.52 -23.84
C ASN A 91 -5.28 -12.06 -23.44
N ILE A 92 -6.35 -11.27 -23.31
CA ILE A 92 -6.28 -9.90 -22.79
C ILE A 92 -5.97 -10.00 -21.29
N SER A 93 -4.75 -10.40 -20.93
CA SER A 93 -4.16 -9.86 -19.72
C SER A 93 -3.90 -8.40 -20.06
N THR A 94 -4.76 -7.50 -19.60
CA THR A 94 -4.38 -6.09 -19.42
C THR A 94 -2.96 -6.09 -18.89
N VAL A 95 -2.01 -5.50 -19.62
CA VAL A 95 -0.59 -5.48 -19.24
C VAL A 95 -0.55 -5.03 -17.79
N GLY A 96 -0.37 -6.00 -16.89
CA GLY A 96 -0.73 -5.81 -15.49
C GLY A 96 0.02 -4.60 -14.97
N SER A 97 -0.68 -3.69 -14.31
CA SER A 97 -0.12 -2.48 -13.71
C SER A 97 0.93 -2.85 -12.64
N ARG A 98 2.12 -3.30 -13.07
CA ARG A 98 3.23 -3.73 -12.20
C ARG A 98 4.02 -2.52 -11.72
N ILE A 99 3.33 -1.52 -11.16
CA ILE A 99 3.98 -0.39 -10.50
C ILE A 99 4.56 -0.84 -9.15
N PHE A 100 3.82 -1.69 -8.43
CA PHE A 100 4.20 -2.25 -7.14
C PHE A 100 4.71 -3.68 -7.28
N THR A 101 5.95 -3.78 -7.73
CA THR A 101 6.65 -5.03 -8.03
C THR A 101 7.00 -5.82 -6.77
N ASN A 102 7.35 -7.10 -6.94
CA ASN A 102 7.60 -8.00 -5.80
C ASN A 102 8.89 -7.64 -5.03
N ASP A 103 9.93 -7.16 -5.72
CA ASP A 103 11.15 -6.62 -5.10
C ASP A 103 10.84 -5.49 -4.12
N LEU A 104 9.94 -4.56 -4.49
CA LEU A 104 9.51 -3.49 -3.58
C LEU A 104 8.76 -4.02 -2.36
N LYS A 105 8.01 -5.11 -2.53
CA LYS A 105 7.28 -5.76 -1.43
C LYS A 105 8.23 -6.52 -0.51
N GLU A 106 9.25 -7.16 -1.05
CA GLU A 106 10.31 -7.83 -0.29
C GLU A 106 11.09 -6.82 0.55
N ASP A 107 11.44 -5.66 0.00
CA ASP A 107 12.08 -4.56 0.74
C ASP A 107 11.20 -4.02 1.88
N LEU A 108 9.87 -4.10 1.73
CA LEU A 108 8.90 -3.68 2.74
C LEU A 108 8.55 -4.77 3.76
N ALA A 109 8.92 -6.02 3.53
CA ALA A 109 8.56 -7.15 4.39
C ALA A 109 8.90 -6.93 5.88
N PRO A 110 10.06 -6.34 6.24
CA PRO A 110 10.40 -6.08 7.65
C PRO A 110 9.51 -5.05 8.34
N PHE A 111 8.81 -4.21 7.58
CA PHE A 111 7.98 -3.11 8.10
C PHE A 111 6.49 -3.47 8.18
N LYS A 112 6.14 -4.67 7.73
CA LYS A 112 4.75 -5.15 7.72
C LYS A 112 4.32 -5.56 9.12
N ILE A 113 3.30 -4.90 9.63
CA ILE A 113 2.64 -5.26 10.88
C ILE A 113 1.64 -6.39 10.56
N ASP A 114 1.85 -7.55 11.16
CA ASP A 114 0.90 -8.64 11.05
C ASP A 114 -0.34 -8.31 11.88
N LYS A 115 -1.46 -8.06 11.21
CA LYS A 115 -2.77 -7.86 11.84
C LYS A 115 -3.48 -9.20 12.10
N SER A 116 -2.77 -10.34 11.98
CA SER A 116 -3.33 -11.60 12.44
C SER A 116 -3.80 -11.39 13.87
N HIS A 117 -5.12 -11.38 14.07
CA HIS A 117 -5.69 -11.54 15.39
C HIS A 117 -5.08 -12.83 15.92
N SER A 118 -4.03 -12.73 16.74
CA SER A 118 -3.86 -13.65 17.86
C SER A 118 -5.28 -13.77 18.39
N SER A 119 -5.88 -14.95 18.25
CA SER A 119 -7.22 -15.21 18.72
C SER A 119 -7.21 -14.90 20.21
N ASP A 120 -7.55 -13.67 20.58
CA ASP A 120 -7.86 -13.34 21.95
C ASP A 120 -8.93 -14.35 22.30
N LYS A 121 -8.59 -15.25 23.22
CA LYS A 121 -9.49 -16.30 23.64
C LYS A 121 -10.73 -15.58 24.14
N ILE A 122 -11.80 -15.64 23.36
CA ILE A 122 -13.08 -15.07 23.76
C ILE A 122 -13.61 -16.05 24.82
N ASP A 123 -13.37 -15.73 26.09
CA ASP A 123 -13.97 -16.44 27.20
C ASP A 123 -15.47 -16.11 27.21
N LEU A 124 -16.25 -16.97 26.55
CA LEU A 124 -17.70 -16.92 26.53
C LEU A 124 -18.24 -17.45 27.87
N PHE A 125 -18.60 -16.54 28.77
CA PHE A 125 -19.34 -16.88 29.98
C PHE A 125 -20.84 -16.93 29.64
N ALA A 126 -21.39 -18.14 29.49
CA ALA A 126 -22.83 -18.33 29.45
C ALA A 126 -23.37 -18.32 30.89
N ILE A 127 -24.18 -17.31 31.25
CA ILE A 127 -25.04 -17.35 32.44
C ILE A 127 -26.38 -17.95 31.99
N THR A 128 -26.50 -19.27 32.07
CA THR A 128 -27.82 -19.92 32.04
C THR A 128 -28.47 -19.72 33.40
N GLY A 129 -29.59 -18.99 33.42
CA GLY A 129 -30.35 -18.67 34.63
C GLY A 129 -31.12 -19.86 35.19
N ASP A 130 -30.42 -20.95 35.51
CA ASP A 130 -31.00 -22.07 36.23
C ASP A 130 -30.73 -21.93 37.73
N ASN A 131 -31.83 -21.71 38.46
CA ASN A 131 -31.98 -21.75 39.91
C ASN A 131 -31.43 -20.60 40.74
N ILE A 132 -32.31 -19.60 40.91
CA ILE A 132 -32.34 -18.71 42.08
C ILE A 132 -32.84 -19.50 43.32
N TYR A 133 -32.22 -20.62 43.71
CA TYR A 133 -32.34 -21.20 45.06
C TYR A 133 -31.24 -22.25 45.27
N GLY A 134 -30.29 -21.94 46.17
CA GLY A 134 -29.56 -22.95 46.95
C GLY A 134 -28.26 -23.53 46.37
N GLU A 135 -27.17 -23.24 47.10
CA GLU A 135 -25.90 -23.99 47.19
C GLU A 135 -24.79 -23.79 46.13
N ASN A 136 -23.70 -23.17 46.61
CA ASN A 136 -22.39 -23.05 46.00
C ASN A 136 -21.78 -24.42 45.67
N LYS A 137 -21.67 -24.77 44.38
CA LYS A 137 -20.66 -25.74 43.91
C LYS A 137 -20.04 -25.28 42.58
N HIS A 138 -18.80 -24.82 42.65
CA HIS A 138 -17.95 -24.58 41.49
C HIS A 138 -17.62 -25.91 40.81
N HIS A 139 -18.16 -26.16 39.62
CA HIS A 139 -17.69 -27.22 38.73
C HIS A 139 -17.19 -26.62 37.43
N SER A 140 -15.87 -26.43 37.36
CA SER A 140 -15.14 -26.18 36.12
C SER A 140 -15.09 -27.48 35.31
N ARG A 141 -15.79 -27.54 34.18
CA ARG A 141 -15.59 -28.58 33.16
C ARG A 141 -14.85 -27.96 31.98
N ARG A 142 -13.57 -28.31 31.83
CA ARG A 142 -12.77 -28.05 30.62
C ARG A 142 -13.30 -28.93 29.49
N PHE A 143 -13.87 -28.32 28.47
CA PHE A 143 -14.00 -28.99 27.16
C PHE A 143 -12.81 -28.61 26.29
N ARG A 144 -12.14 -29.63 25.76
CA ARG A 144 -11.11 -29.52 24.73
C ARG A 144 -11.78 -29.75 23.38
N LEU A 145 -11.63 -28.79 22.47
CA LEU A 145 -11.59 -29.01 21.02
C LEU A 145 -10.42 -28.20 20.48
#